data_AF-A0A968NNH6-F1
#
_entry.id   AF-A0A968NNH6-F1
#
_cell.length_a   1.000
_cell.length_b   1.000
_cell.length_c   1.000
_cell.angle_alpha   90.00
_cell.angle_beta   90.00
_cell.angle_gamma   90.00
#
_symmetry.space_group_name_H-M   'P 1'
#
loop_
_entity.id
_entity.type
_entity.pdbx_description
1 polymer ?
#
loop_
_entity_poly.entity_id
_entity_poly.type
_entity_poly.pdbx_seq_one_letter_code
_entity_poly.pdbx_strand_id
1 'polypeptide(L)' 'MKTTEDLRARAKELSSQITSYSKQGVELIHQGKRKEGHELMRKAYETSKRCQAVLGEIIRREKLLS' A
#
# COMPACT_ATOMS: atom_id res chain seq x y z
N MET A 1 -4.49 -1.86 22.34
CA MET A 1 -3.22 -2.04 21.61
C MET A 1 -3.53 -2.71 20.28
N LYS A 2 -2.99 -2.24 19.15
CA LYS A 2 -3.09 -3.00 17.88
C LYS A 2 -2.25 -4.27 18.02
N THR A 3 -2.82 -5.44 17.77
CA THR A 3 -2.09 -6.71 17.78
C THR A 3 -1.18 -6.82 16.54
N THR A 4 -0.24 -7.77 16.54
CA THR A 4 0.55 -8.06 15.33
C THR A 4 -0.34 -8.57 14.20
N GLU A 5 -1.43 -9.27 14.51
CA GLU A 5 -2.43 -9.70 13.53
C GLU A 5 -3.17 -8.52 12.90
N ASP A 6 -3.54 -7.50 13.67
CA ASP A 6 -4.14 -6.26 13.14
C ASP A 6 -3.21 -5.56 12.16
N LEU A 7 -1.90 -5.52 12.47
CA LEU A 7 -0.91 -4.94 11.57
C LEU A 7 -0.77 -5.75 10.28
N ARG A 8 -0.77 -7.08 10.36
CA ARG A 8 -0.72 -7.96 9.17
C ARG A 8 -1.97 -7.77 8.29
N ALA A 9 -3.15 -7.72 8.89
CA ALA A 9 -4.40 -7.42 8.20
C ALA A 9 -4.33 -6.05 7.50
N ARG A 10 -3.83 -5.02 8.20
CA ARG A 10 -3.66 -3.68 7.64
C ARG A 10 -2.65 -3.65 6.49
N ALA A 11 -1.53 -4.36 6.59
CA ALA A 11 -0.56 -4.45 5.50
C ALA A 11 -1.16 -5.11 4.25
N LYS A 12 -1.98 -6.16 4.42
CA LYS A 12 -2.69 -6.83 3.32
C LYS A 12 -3.74 -5.95 2.65
N GLU A 13 -4.45 -5.14 3.44
CA GLU A 13 -5.40 -4.17 2.92
C GLU A 13 -4.69 -3.10 2.09
N LEU A 14 -3.60 -2.53 2.62
CA LEU A 14 -2.79 -1.52 1.92
C LEU A 14 -2.17 -2.09 0.63
N SER A 15 -1.66 -3.32 0.64
CA SER A 15 -1.12 -3.95 -0.57
C SER A 15 -2.17 -4.16 -1.66
N SER A 16 -3.40 -4.48 -1.27
CA SER A 16 -4.54 -4.59 -2.18
C SER A 16 -4.92 -3.24 -2.79
N GLN A 17 -4.92 -2.17 -1.98
CA GLN A 17 -5.17 -0.81 -2.46
C GLN A 17 -4.10 -0.32 -3.44
N ILE A 18 -2.81 -0.58 -3.16
CA ILE A 18 -1.71 -0.25 -4.08
C ILE A 18 -1.94 -0.92 -5.44
N THR A 19 -2.25 -2.21 -5.45
CA THR A 19 -2.51 -2.96 -6.69
C THR A 19 -3.70 -2.38 -7.45
N SER A 20 -4.78 -2.04 -6.74
CA SER A 20 -5.97 -1.44 -7.35
C SER A 20 -5.67 -0.08 -7.99
N TYR A 21 -5.01 0.82 -7.26
CA TYR A 21 -4.63 2.14 -7.78
C TYR A 21 -3.67 2.05 -8.95
N SER A 22 -2.68 1.15 -8.89
CA SER A 22 -1.76 0.95 -10.00
C SER A 22 -2.46 0.43 -11.25
N LYS A 23 -3.34 -0.57 -11.12
CA LYS A 23 -4.10 -1.11 -12.27
C LYS A 23 -4.97 -0.04 -12.92
N GLN A 24 -5.77 0.66 -12.12
CA GLN A 24 -6.63 1.74 -12.62
C GLN A 24 -5.80 2.89 -13.22
N GLY A 25 -4.66 3.23 -12.61
CA GLY A 25 -3.79 4.29 -13.12
C GLY A 25 -3.18 3.94 -14.49
N VAL A 26 -2.73 2.70 -14.70
CA VAL A 26 -2.26 2.24 -16.02
C VAL A 26 -3.38 2.30 -17.03
N GLU A 27 -4.57 1.81 -16.67
CA GLU A 27 -5.73 1.80 -17.56
C GLU A 27 -6.10 3.22 -18.02
N LEU A 28 -6.15 4.20 -17.10
CA LEU A 28 -6.41 5.59 -17.45
C LEU A 28 -5.31 6.19 -18.34
N ILE A 29 -4.04 5.85 -18.11
CA ILE A 29 -2.94 6.29 -18.98
C ILE A 29 -3.13 5.74 -20.40
N HIS A 30 -3.50 4.46 -20.55
CA HIS A 30 -3.77 3.84 -21.85
C HIS A 30 -4.98 4.45 -22.56
N GLN A 31 -6.00 4.89 -21.81
CA GLN A 31 -7.15 5.63 -22.34
C GLN A 31 -6.84 7.09 -22.71
N GLY A 32 -5.59 7.54 -22.58
CA GLY A 32 -5.19 8.92 -22.85
C GLY A 32 -5.46 9.90 -21.69
N LYS A 33 -6.10 9.45 -20.61
CA LYS A 33 -6.38 10.21 -19.38
C LYS A 33 -5.15 10.27 -18.47
N ARG A 34 -4.03 10.78 -19.01
CA ARG A 34 -2.71 10.71 -18.36
C ARG A 34 -2.69 11.37 -16.98
N LYS A 35 -3.36 12.52 -16.82
CA LYS A 35 -3.39 13.25 -15.53
C LYS A 35 -4.04 12.42 -14.43
N GLU A 36 -5.25 11.92 -14.67
CA GLU A 36 -5.97 11.07 -13.71
C GLU A 36 -5.20 9.79 -13.39
N GLY A 37 -4.61 9.16 -14.41
CA GLY A 37 -3.77 7.99 -14.21
C GLY A 37 -2.53 8.25 -13.36
N HIS A 38 -1.83 9.37 -13.56
CA HIS A 38 -0.71 9.77 -12.71
C HIS A 38 -1.13 10.13 -11.28
N GLU A 39 -2.32 10.69 -11.07
CA GLU A 39 -2.87 10.92 -9.73
C GLU A 39 -3.11 9.60 -8.99
N LEU A 40 -3.63 8.57 -9.66
CA LEU A 40 -3.76 7.23 -9.08
C LEU A 40 -2.41 6.59 -8.79
N MET A 41 -1.42 6.77 -9.66
CA MET A 41 -0.05 6.31 -9.40
C MET A 41 0.57 6.97 -8.18
N ARG A 42 0.33 8.27 -7.97
CA ARG A 42 0.75 8.98 -6.75
C ARG A 42 0.08 8.39 -5.52
N LYS A 43 -1.23 8.11 -5.57
CA LYS A 43 -1.96 7.44 -4.46
C LYS A 43 -1.39 6.05 -4.18
N ALA A 44 -1.05 5.28 -5.20
CA ALA A 44 -0.40 3.97 -5.04
C ALA A 44 0.94 4.11 -4.31
N TYR A 45 1.77 5.09 -4.68
CA TYR A 45 3.04 5.37 -4.04
C TYR A 45 2.92 5.84 -2.58
N GLU A 46 1.97 6.71 -2.27
CA GLU A 46 1.72 7.13 -0.88
C GLU A 46 1.20 5.97 -0.03
N THR A 47 0.37 5.11 -0.61
CA THR A 47 -0.14 3.90 0.06
C THR A 47 0.99 2.89 0.30
N SER A 48 1.96 2.78 -0.63
CA SER A 48 3.11 1.89 -0.46
C SER A 48 4.01 2.33 0.68
N LYS A 49 4.25 3.64 0.85
CA LYS A 49 4.98 4.16 2.03
C LYS A 49 4.29 3.78 3.35
N ARG A 50 2.96 3.90 3.41
CA ARG A 50 2.19 3.51 4.59
C ARG A 50 2.31 2.00 4.84
N CYS A 51 2.23 1.19 3.78
CA CYS A 51 2.41 -0.27 3.88
C CYS A 51 3.80 -0.63 4.42
N GLN A 52 4.86 -0.01 3.90
CA GLN A 52 6.23 -0.19 4.36
C GLN A 52 6.41 0.17 5.84
N ALA A 53 5.78 1.25 6.31
CA ALA A 53 5.83 1.61 7.73
C ALA A 53 5.20 0.53 8.62
N VAL A 54 4.04 -0.03 8.21
CA VAL A 54 3.36 -1.12 8.94
C VAL A 54 4.21 -2.40 8.93
N LEU A 55 4.78 -2.77 7.79
CA LEU A 55 5.67 -3.93 7.69
C LEU A 55 6.92 -3.77 8.58
N GLY A 56 7.51 -2.56 8.61
CA GLY A 56 8.63 -2.26 9.50
C GLY A 56 8.25 -2.38 10.99
N GLU A 57 7.02 -2.05 11.37
CA GLU A 57 6.53 -2.28 12.73
C GLU A 57 6.35 -3.76 13.06
N ILE A 58 5.82 -4.56 12.12
CA ILE A 58 5.69 -6.02 12.29
C ILE A 58 7.06 -6.64 12.54
N ILE A 59 8.05 -6.34 11.68
CA ILE A 59 9.42 -6.86 11.80
C ILE A 59 10.04 -6.49 13.15
N ARG A 60 9.87 -5.23 13.60
CA ARG A 60 10.37 -4.79 14.91
C ARG A 60 9.74 -5.59 16.06
N ARG A 61 8.43 -5.84 16.00
CA ARG A 61 7.73 -6.61 17.04
C ARG A 61 8.17 -8.07 17.06
N GLU A 62 8.34 -8.69 15.89
CA GLU A 62 8.81 -10.07 15.79
C GLU A 62 10.24 -10.22 16.35
N LYS A 63 11.12 -9.24 16.09
CA LYS A 63 12.48 -9.22 16.65
C LYS A 63 12.53 -9.01 18.17
N LEU A 64 11.55 -8.32 18.76
CA LEU A 64 11.46 -8.15 20.22
C LEU A 64 10.94 -9.40 20.94
N LEU A 65 10.36 -10.34 20.21
CA LEU A 65 9.80 -11.59 20.73
C LEU A 65 10.70 -12.81 20.48
N SER A 66 11.81 -12.64 19.74
CA SER A 66 12.86 -13.64 19.49
C SER A 66 13.98 -13.55 20.52
#